data_AF-A0A1Y5P4P7-F1
#
_entry.id   AF-A0A1Y5P4P7-F1
#
_cell.length_a   1.000
_cell.length_b   1.000
_cell.length_c   1.000
_cell.angle_alpha   90.00
_cell.angle_beta   90.00
_cell.angle_gamma   90.00
#
_symmetry.space_group_name_H-M   'P 1'
#
loop_
_entity.id
_entity.type
_entity.pdbx_description
1 polymer ?
#
loop_
_entity_poly.entity_id
_entity_poly.type
_entity_poly.pdbx_seq_one_letter_code
_entity_poly.pdbx_strand_id
1 'polypeptide(L)'
;MSFRHASAREWAQEHSLAAPVRLGLLEVMAFQRHPDIYGLFGADGAVLAARETARRPSPARRAGTALAVILAVVGAAAPVVAVAAMGGDRFNFFRMDAAASVPFAGAMFVLAAVAQLVLLVGWLRGGARYDGLLLGIVLVAVVFSGFAAVGMPNTAATDGFDGWAPWYPPVLACLVIAVVTAIAMLLRFRARVPETVAEAPETMSSTVAVARIRAKTAALRHEERAAITADRDAALVVLHERGVIEAGLLERARTAQPGTLFTLDDET
;
A
#
# COMPACT_ATOMS: atom_id res chain seq x y z
N MET A 1 -1.39 3.78 14.35
CA MET A 1 -0.48 2.88 15.12
C MET A 1 -0.84 3.04 16.58
N SER A 2 -0.59 2.05 17.45
CA SER A 2 -0.18 2.40 18.81
C SER A 2 1.27 2.83 18.68
N PHE A 3 1.64 4.02 19.15
CA PHE A 3 3.07 4.28 19.38
C PHE A 3 3.63 3.14 20.24
N ARG A 4 4.91 2.77 20.05
CA ARG A 4 5.51 1.67 20.81
C ARG A 4 5.48 1.92 22.32
N HIS A 5 5.45 3.19 22.70
CA HIS A 5 5.38 3.64 24.08
C HIS A 5 3.99 4.22 24.33
N ALA A 6 3.43 3.94 25.50
CA ALA A 6 2.15 4.45 25.95
C ALA A 6 2.21 5.93 26.36
N SER A 7 3.41 6.50 26.58
CA SER A 7 3.60 7.90 26.93
C SER A 7 4.96 8.47 26.52
N ALA A 8 5.11 9.80 26.52
CA ALA A 8 6.39 10.46 26.29
C ALA A 8 7.42 10.11 27.38
N ARG A 9 6.96 9.94 28.62
CA ARG A 9 7.82 9.51 29.73
C ARG A 9 8.42 8.12 29.49
N GLU A 10 7.61 7.16 29.06
CA GLU A 10 8.09 5.80 28.76
C GLU A 10 9.10 5.82 27.61
N TRP A 11 8.81 6.59 26.55
CA TRP A 11 9.78 6.81 25.48
C TRP A 11 11.11 7.38 26.01
N ALA A 12 11.06 8.37 26.91
CA ALA A 12 12.25 8.98 27.51
C ALA A 12 13.03 8.00 28.41
N GLN A 13 12.39 7.01 29.02
CA GLN A 13 13.06 5.96 29.81
C GLN A 13 13.82 4.97 28.94
N GLU A 14 13.26 4.63 27.77
CA GLU A 14 13.84 3.68 26.82
C GLU A 14 14.78 4.34 25.80
N HIS A 15 14.81 5.68 25.75
CA HIS A 15 15.66 6.41 24.81
C HIS A 15 17.13 6.03 24.99
N SER A 16 17.83 5.82 23.87
CA SER A 16 19.24 5.43 23.90
C SER A 16 20.13 6.60 24.31
N LEU A 17 21.06 6.38 25.24
CA LEU A 17 22.03 7.39 25.66
C LEU A 17 23.00 7.79 24.54
N ALA A 18 23.19 6.92 23.54
CA ALA A 18 24.08 7.17 22.41
C ALA A 18 23.40 7.96 21.27
N ALA A 19 22.09 8.16 21.32
CA ALA A 19 21.33 8.82 20.26
C ALA A 19 21.01 10.27 20.65
N PRO A 20 21.23 11.26 19.76
CA PRO A 20 20.82 12.64 20.03
C PRO A 20 19.31 12.71 20.25
N VAL A 21 18.89 13.51 21.23
CA VAL A 21 17.47 13.75 21.51
C VAL A 21 16.94 14.79 20.53
N ARG A 22 15.78 14.51 19.96
CA ARG A 22 14.99 15.48 19.19
C ARG A 22 13.75 15.82 20.00
N LEU A 23 13.67 17.05 20.48
CA LEU A 23 12.59 17.52 21.35
C LEU A 23 11.25 17.57 20.62
N GLY A 24 11.26 17.81 19.30
CA GLY A 24 10.08 17.67 18.46
C GLY A 24 9.49 16.25 18.49
N LEU A 25 10.33 15.22 18.51
CA LEU A 25 9.88 13.82 18.60
C LEU A 25 9.30 13.49 19.97
N LEU A 26 9.90 13.98 21.06
CA LEU A 26 9.35 13.87 22.41
C LEU A 26 7.93 14.43 22.45
N GLU A 27 7.72 15.59 21.83
CA GLU A 27 6.42 16.25 21.83
C GLU A 27 5.40 15.52 20.97
N VAL A 28 5.82 14.89 19.87
CA VAL A 28 4.94 13.97 19.11
C VAL A 28 4.45 12.83 20.00
N MET A 29 5.30 12.25 20.87
CA MET A 29 4.89 11.20 21.80
C MET A 29 3.86 11.71 22.83
N ALA A 30 4.03 12.94 23.33
CA ALA A 30 3.06 13.55 24.26
C ALA A 30 1.71 13.81 23.57
N PHE A 31 1.72 14.23 22.31
CA PHE A 31 0.52 14.50 21.50
C PHE A 31 0.03 13.30 20.69
N GLN A 32 0.49 12.08 20.96
CA GLN A 32 0.21 10.88 20.14
C GLN A 32 -1.27 10.62 19.80
N ARG A 33 -2.20 11.12 20.63
CA ARG A 33 -3.66 11.00 20.42
C ARG A 33 -4.23 12.02 19.43
N HIS A 34 -3.44 13.02 19.03
CA HIS A 34 -3.81 14.18 18.21
C HIS A 34 -2.93 14.31 16.97
N PRO A 35 -3.07 13.40 15.98
CA PRO A 35 -2.28 13.40 14.75
C PRO A 35 -2.43 14.65 13.89
N ASP A 36 -3.54 15.34 14.02
CA ASP A 36 -3.80 16.61 13.35
C ASP A 36 -3.05 17.80 13.99
N ILE A 37 -2.58 17.64 15.23
CA ILE A 37 -1.76 18.64 15.94
C ILE A 37 -0.28 18.34 15.73
N TYR A 38 0.17 17.11 16.04
CA TYR A 38 1.60 16.80 15.94
C TYR A 38 2.12 16.75 14.50
N GLY A 39 1.24 16.63 13.49
CA GLY A 39 1.61 16.81 12.09
C GLY A 39 2.19 18.19 11.76
N LEU A 40 2.06 19.15 12.66
CA LEU A 40 2.62 20.50 12.55
C LEU A 40 3.98 20.64 13.26
N PHE A 41 4.46 19.61 13.97
CA PHE A 41 5.69 19.66 14.77
C PHE A 41 6.93 19.39 13.91
N GLY A 42 7.30 20.39 13.11
CA GLY A 42 8.46 20.33 12.21
C GLY A 42 8.42 19.11 11.27
N ALA A 43 9.61 18.68 10.81
CA ALA A 43 9.73 17.56 9.88
C ALA A 43 9.31 16.21 10.50
N ASP A 44 9.65 15.95 11.76
CA ASP A 44 9.40 14.65 12.41
C ASP A 44 7.92 14.39 12.63
N GLY A 45 7.22 15.38 13.16
CA GLY A 45 5.79 15.31 13.38
C GLY A 45 5.04 15.14 12.07
N ALA A 46 5.44 15.88 11.03
CA ALA A 46 4.83 15.79 9.71
C ALA A 46 5.04 14.41 9.06
N VAL A 47 6.25 13.83 9.16
CA VAL A 47 6.53 12.47 8.66
C VAL A 47 5.70 11.42 9.40
N LEU A 48 5.60 11.51 10.73
CA LEU A 48 4.81 10.57 11.52
C LEU A 48 3.30 10.72 11.26
N ALA A 49 2.81 11.95 11.05
CA ALA A 49 1.41 12.21 10.73
C ALA A 49 1.06 11.73 9.30
N ALA A 50 1.99 11.91 8.35
CA ALA A 50 1.85 11.39 6.99
C ALA A 50 1.78 9.85 6.99
N ARG A 51 2.59 9.18 7.81
CA ARG A 51 2.51 7.71 7.96
C ARG A 51 1.17 7.25 8.54
N GLU A 52 0.59 7.99 9.47
CA GLU A 52 -0.71 7.65 10.08
C GLU A 52 -1.88 7.90 9.12
N THR A 53 -1.84 9.00 8.36
CA THR A 53 -2.86 9.31 7.33
C THR A 53 -2.76 8.37 6.12
N ALA A 54 -1.56 8.00 5.68
CA ALA A 54 -1.36 7.01 4.62
C ALA A 54 -1.97 5.63 4.95
N ARG A 55 -2.07 5.27 6.24
CA ARG A 55 -2.70 4.02 6.70
C ARG A 55 -4.23 4.03 6.66
N ARG A 56 -4.87 5.18 6.47
CA ARG A 56 -6.33 5.27 6.30
C ARG A 56 -6.66 5.50 4.82
N PRO A 57 -6.57 4.47 3.95
CA PRO A 57 -6.97 4.64 2.56
C PRO A 57 -8.45 5.00 2.52
N SER A 58 -8.77 6.03 1.72
CA SER A 58 -10.14 6.47 1.49
C SER A 58 -11.02 5.28 1.02
N PRO A 59 -12.34 5.30 1.30
CA PRO A 59 -13.24 4.22 0.90
C PRO A 59 -13.19 3.96 -0.62
N ALA A 60 -13.04 5.01 -1.43
CA ALA A 60 -12.86 4.89 -2.88
C ALA A 60 -11.56 4.16 -3.25
N ARG A 61 -10.44 4.45 -2.56
CA ARG A 61 -9.16 3.76 -2.79
C ARG A 61 -9.25 2.29 -2.38
N ARG A 62 -9.93 1.97 -1.27
CA ARG A 62 -10.19 0.59 -0.83
C ARG A 62 -11.02 -0.18 -1.85
N ALA A 63 -12.11 0.40 -2.33
CA ALA A 63 -12.96 -0.22 -3.35
C ALA A 63 -12.19 -0.47 -4.65
N GLY A 64 -11.37 0.50 -5.09
CA GLY A 64 -10.49 0.34 -6.25
C GLY A 64 -9.47 -0.79 -6.08
N THR A 65 -8.83 -0.88 -4.91
CA THR A 65 -7.89 -1.98 -4.61
C THR A 65 -8.60 -3.34 -4.55
N ALA A 66 -9.77 -3.42 -3.92
CA ALA A 66 -10.54 -4.66 -3.86
C ALA A 66 -10.95 -5.15 -5.27
N LEU A 67 -11.42 -4.24 -6.12
CA LEU A 67 -11.75 -4.55 -7.52
C LEU A 67 -10.52 -5.03 -8.30
N ALA A 68 -9.37 -4.37 -8.14
CA ALA A 68 -8.13 -4.79 -8.79
C ALA A 68 -7.69 -6.20 -8.34
N VAL A 69 -7.83 -6.52 -7.05
CA VAL A 69 -7.54 -7.87 -6.51
C VAL A 69 -8.48 -8.91 -7.09
N ILE A 70 -9.79 -8.62 -7.16
CA ILE A 70 -10.77 -9.54 -7.76
C ILE A 70 -10.43 -9.80 -9.23
N LEU A 71 -10.13 -8.75 -10.00
CA LEU A 71 -9.75 -8.88 -11.41
C LEU A 71 -8.44 -9.64 -11.58
N ALA A 72 -7.47 -9.45 -10.69
CA ALA A 72 -6.22 -10.21 -10.69
C ALA A 72 -6.47 -11.71 -10.45
N VAL A 73 -7.30 -12.05 -9.46
CA VAL A 73 -7.67 -13.44 -9.16
C VAL A 73 -8.40 -14.06 -10.35
N VAL A 74 -9.40 -13.36 -10.91
CA VAL A 74 -10.16 -13.83 -12.07
C VAL A 74 -9.25 -14.00 -13.30
N GLY A 75 -8.40 -13.03 -13.59
CA GLY A 75 -7.48 -13.06 -14.73
C GLY A 75 -6.46 -14.20 -14.67
N ALA A 76 -6.06 -14.62 -13.47
CA ALA A 76 -5.19 -15.77 -13.25
C ALA A 76 -5.94 -17.11 -13.22
N ALA A 77 -7.08 -17.18 -12.52
CA ALA A 77 -7.79 -18.43 -12.28
C ALA A 77 -8.64 -18.88 -13.47
N ALA A 78 -9.24 -17.96 -14.22
CA ALA A 78 -10.14 -18.33 -15.32
C ALA A 78 -9.45 -19.14 -16.43
N PRO A 79 -8.23 -18.80 -16.92
CA PRO A 79 -7.49 -19.64 -17.87
C PRO A 79 -7.17 -21.04 -17.32
N VAL A 80 -6.84 -21.15 -16.03
CA VAL A 80 -6.55 -22.42 -15.37
C VAL A 80 -7.79 -23.30 -15.36
N VAL A 81 -8.92 -22.75 -14.93
CA VAL A 81 -10.22 -23.44 -14.90
C VAL A 81 -10.66 -23.86 -16.30
N ALA A 82 -10.45 -23.00 -17.30
CA ALA A 82 -10.77 -23.29 -18.71
C ALA A 82 -10.00 -24.51 -19.23
N VAL A 83 -8.68 -24.53 -19.01
CA VAL A 83 -7.83 -25.64 -19.45
C VAL A 83 -8.12 -26.90 -18.63
N ALA A 84 -8.37 -26.78 -17.33
CA ALA A 84 -8.74 -27.92 -16.50
C ALA A 84 -10.06 -28.58 -16.95
N ALA A 85 -11.05 -27.77 -17.36
CA ALA A 85 -12.33 -28.27 -17.88
C ALA A 85 -12.17 -29.01 -19.23
N MET A 86 -11.25 -28.57 -20.08
CA MET A 86 -10.95 -29.23 -21.36
C MET A 86 -10.02 -30.45 -21.21
N GLY A 87 -9.09 -30.40 -20.26
CA GLY A 87 -8.03 -31.39 -20.08
C GLY A 87 -8.46 -32.69 -19.39
N GLY A 88 -9.75 -33.02 -19.42
CA GLY A 88 -10.39 -34.12 -18.69
C GLY A 88 -9.51 -35.37 -18.46
N ASP A 89 -9.57 -35.87 -17.22
CA ASP A 89 -8.58 -36.78 -16.67
C ASP A 89 -8.51 -38.17 -17.35
N ARG A 90 -7.27 -38.66 -17.56
CA ARG A 90 -6.94 -40.07 -17.81
C ARG A 90 -7.39 -40.99 -16.66
N PHE A 91 -7.74 -40.43 -15.49
CA PHE A 91 -8.28 -41.16 -14.32
C PHE A 91 -9.81 -41.06 -14.13
N ASN A 92 -10.56 -40.58 -15.14
CA ASN A 92 -12.02 -40.77 -15.25
C ASN A 92 -12.91 -40.08 -14.18
N PHE A 93 -12.42 -39.06 -13.48
CA PHE A 93 -13.23 -38.39 -12.45
C PHE A 93 -14.09 -37.22 -12.97
N PHE A 94 -13.69 -36.49 -14.02
CA PHE A 94 -14.40 -35.27 -14.49
C PHE A 94 -14.15 -34.91 -15.98
N ARG A 95 -14.18 -35.86 -16.92
CA ARG A 95 -14.11 -35.48 -18.35
C ARG A 95 -15.46 -34.92 -18.80
N MET A 96 -15.55 -33.59 -18.89
CA MET A 96 -16.65 -32.92 -19.57
C MET A 96 -16.53 -33.17 -21.08
N ASP A 97 -17.65 -33.42 -21.75
CA ASP A 97 -17.72 -33.54 -23.20
C ASP A 97 -17.32 -32.22 -23.88
N ALA A 98 -16.76 -32.28 -25.09
CA ALA A 98 -16.40 -31.07 -25.84
C ALA A 98 -17.57 -30.09 -26.01
N ALA A 99 -18.81 -30.60 -26.13
CA ALA A 99 -19.99 -29.77 -26.29
C ALA A 99 -20.26 -28.86 -25.07
N ALA A 100 -19.88 -29.27 -23.85
CA ALA A 100 -19.98 -28.43 -22.66
C ALA A 100 -18.65 -27.74 -22.31
N SER A 101 -17.52 -28.43 -22.42
CA SER A 101 -16.21 -27.92 -21.99
C SER A 101 -15.67 -26.82 -22.88
N VAL A 102 -15.88 -26.88 -24.20
CA VAL A 102 -15.38 -25.88 -25.15
C VAL A 102 -16.08 -24.52 -24.99
N PRO A 103 -17.44 -24.43 -24.93
CA PRO A 103 -18.12 -23.17 -24.65
C PRO A 103 -17.76 -22.59 -23.28
N PHE A 104 -17.67 -23.45 -22.26
CA PHE A 104 -17.29 -23.03 -20.92
C PHE A 104 -15.87 -22.44 -20.89
N ALA A 105 -14.91 -23.12 -21.50
CA ALA A 105 -13.54 -22.63 -21.63
C ALA A 105 -13.49 -21.31 -22.39
N GLY A 106 -14.21 -21.21 -23.52
CA GLY A 106 -14.32 -19.97 -24.29
C GLY A 106 -14.84 -18.79 -23.45
N ALA A 107 -15.90 -19.00 -22.66
CA ALA A 107 -16.44 -17.98 -21.75
C ALA A 107 -15.42 -17.56 -20.67
N MET A 108 -14.67 -18.51 -20.12
CA MET A 108 -13.60 -18.21 -19.16
C MET A 108 -12.46 -17.40 -19.80
N PHE A 109 -12.10 -17.68 -21.06
CA PHE A 109 -11.12 -16.87 -21.80
C PHE A 109 -11.62 -15.47 -22.14
N VAL A 110 -12.93 -15.29 -22.42
CA VAL A 110 -13.52 -13.95 -22.54
C VAL A 110 -13.36 -13.18 -21.23
N LEU A 111 -13.71 -13.80 -20.10
CA LEU A 111 -13.59 -13.18 -18.78
C LEU A 111 -12.14 -12.82 -18.46
N ALA A 112 -11.20 -13.72 -18.74
CA ALA A 112 -9.77 -13.49 -18.55
C ALA A 112 -9.25 -12.35 -19.43
N ALA A 113 -9.64 -12.29 -20.70
CA ALA A 113 -9.25 -11.22 -21.62
C ALA A 113 -9.75 -9.85 -21.14
N VAL A 114 -11.00 -9.76 -20.69
CA VAL A 114 -11.56 -8.51 -20.14
C VAL A 114 -10.82 -8.11 -18.86
N ALA A 115 -10.58 -9.05 -17.93
CA ALA A 115 -9.85 -8.76 -16.71
C ALA A 115 -8.43 -8.26 -16.99
N GLN A 116 -7.71 -8.90 -17.92
CA GLN A 116 -6.38 -8.47 -18.36
C GLN A 116 -6.39 -7.10 -19.02
N LEU A 117 -7.38 -6.78 -19.85
CA LEU A 117 -7.51 -5.45 -20.45
C LEU A 117 -7.70 -4.37 -19.39
N VAL A 118 -8.55 -4.62 -18.39
CA VAL A 118 -8.76 -3.66 -17.29
C VAL A 118 -7.48 -3.46 -16.50
N LEU A 119 -6.77 -4.55 -16.15
CA LEU A 119 -5.49 -4.48 -15.46
C LEU A 119 -4.41 -3.78 -16.29
N LEU A 120 -4.34 -4.05 -17.60
CA LEU A 120 -3.43 -3.40 -18.54
C LEU A 120 -3.70 -1.89 -18.62
N VAL A 121 -4.96 -1.49 -18.76
CA VAL A 121 -5.34 -0.07 -18.78
C VAL A 121 -5.02 0.60 -17.44
N GLY A 122 -5.26 -0.08 -16.31
CA GLY A 122 -4.88 0.38 -14.98
C GLY A 122 -3.36 0.57 -14.86
N TRP A 123 -2.58 -0.39 -15.35
CA TRP A 123 -1.12 -0.33 -15.38
C TRP A 123 -0.60 0.81 -16.25
N LEU A 124 -1.16 1.01 -17.44
CA LEU A 124 -0.82 2.13 -18.33
C LEU A 124 -1.14 3.48 -17.67
N ARG A 125 -2.32 3.62 -17.05
CA ARG A 125 -2.70 4.84 -16.31
C ARG A 125 -1.85 5.08 -15.07
N GLY A 126 -1.35 4.01 -14.46
CA GLY A 126 -0.39 4.05 -13.34
C GLY A 126 1.05 4.40 -13.73
N GLY A 127 1.29 4.74 -15.01
CA GLY A 127 2.61 5.13 -15.51
C GLY A 127 3.46 3.98 -16.07
N ALA A 128 2.87 2.82 -16.33
CA ALA A 128 3.50 1.67 -17.00
C ALA A 128 4.83 1.23 -16.36
N ARG A 129 4.89 1.24 -15.02
CA ARG A 129 6.07 0.86 -14.23
C ARG A 129 6.12 -0.64 -14.04
N TYR A 130 7.31 -1.23 -13.92
CA TYR A 130 7.44 -2.67 -13.73
C TYR A 130 6.76 -3.14 -12.44
N ASP A 131 5.86 -4.13 -12.56
CA ASP A 131 5.16 -4.80 -11.45
C ASP A 131 5.29 -6.32 -11.64
N GLY A 132 6.05 -6.97 -10.75
CA GLY A 132 6.32 -8.40 -10.84
C GLY A 132 5.11 -9.29 -10.56
N LEU A 133 4.15 -8.83 -9.74
CA LEU A 133 2.93 -9.58 -9.45
C LEU A 133 2.02 -9.59 -10.67
N LEU A 134 1.82 -8.42 -11.28
CA LEU A 134 1.01 -8.30 -12.49
C LEU A 134 1.64 -9.07 -13.66
N LEU A 135 2.97 -9.02 -13.81
CA LEU A 135 3.68 -9.86 -14.76
C LEU A 135 3.41 -11.35 -14.51
N GLY A 136 3.47 -11.81 -13.27
CA GLY A 136 3.17 -13.20 -12.91
C GLY A 136 1.77 -13.64 -13.35
N ILE A 137 0.76 -12.81 -13.08
CA ILE A 137 -0.64 -13.06 -13.49
C ILE A 137 -0.75 -13.16 -15.02
N VAL A 138 -0.11 -12.23 -15.74
CA VAL A 138 -0.10 -12.21 -17.20
C VAL A 138 0.61 -13.46 -17.76
N LEU A 139 1.73 -13.88 -17.17
CA LEU A 139 2.46 -15.08 -17.60
C LEU A 139 1.64 -16.36 -17.39
N VAL A 140 0.88 -16.48 -16.30
CA VAL A 140 -0.08 -17.60 -16.12
C VAL A 140 -1.03 -17.64 -17.30
N ALA A 141 -1.62 -16.50 -17.66
CA ALA A 141 -2.53 -16.46 -18.81
C ALA A 141 -1.84 -16.79 -20.15
N VAL A 142 -0.59 -16.36 -20.38
CA VAL A 142 0.16 -16.77 -21.59
C VAL A 142 0.25 -18.29 -21.68
N VAL A 143 0.64 -18.95 -20.59
CA VAL A 143 0.82 -20.41 -20.55
C VAL A 143 -0.50 -21.14 -20.82
N PHE A 144 -1.55 -20.80 -20.08
CA PHE A 144 -2.84 -21.51 -20.18
C PHE A 144 -3.59 -21.17 -21.48
N SER A 145 -3.52 -19.94 -21.98
CA SER A 145 -4.05 -19.61 -23.31
C SER A 145 -3.27 -20.30 -24.42
N GLY A 146 -1.96 -20.49 -24.27
CA GLY A 146 -1.14 -21.28 -25.19
C GLY A 146 -1.56 -22.75 -25.22
N PHE A 147 -1.77 -23.35 -24.04
CA PHE A 147 -2.32 -24.71 -23.96
C PHE A 147 -3.71 -24.81 -24.57
N ALA A 148 -4.60 -23.85 -24.32
CA ALA A 148 -5.94 -23.85 -24.89
C ALA A 148 -5.95 -23.64 -26.41
N ALA A 149 -5.05 -22.82 -26.96
CA ALA A 149 -4.95 -22.56 -28.40
C ALA A 149 -4.63 -23.86 -29.16
N VAL A 150 -3.86 -24.76 -28.57
CA VAL A 150 -3.58 -26.08 -29.16
C VAL A 150 -4.61 -27.13 -28.72
N GLY A 151 -5.03 -27.08 -27.45
CA GLY A 151 -5.88 -28.08 -26.82
C GLY A 151 -7.34 -28.05 -27.28
N MET A 152 -7.91 -26.87 -27.52
CA MET A 152 -9.32 -26.73 -27.89
C MET A 152 -9.63 -27.38 -29.26
N PRO A 153 -8.87 -27.13 -30.36
CA PRO A 153 -9.09 -27.84 -31.63
C PRO A 153 -8.90 -29.36 -31.50
N ASN A 154 -7.90 -29.80 -30.73
CA ASN A 154 -7.62 -31.23 -30.55
C ASN A 154 -8.72 -31.93 -29.75
N THR A 155 -9.25 -31.28 -28.72
CA THR A 155 -10.38 -31.79 -27.91
C THR A 155 -11.63 -31.88 -28.76
N ALA A 156 -11.93 -30.83 -29.52
CA ALA A 156 -13.06 -30.81 -30.44
C ALA A 156 -12.97 -31.91 -31.52
N ALA A 157 -11.79 -32.09 -32.13
CA ALA A 157 -11.57 -33.14 -33.12
C ALA A 157 -11.68 -34.56 -32.52
N THR A 158 -11.20 -34.76 -31.29
CA THR A 158 -11.26 -36.05 -30.58
C THR A 158 -12.70 -36.45 -30.27
N ASP A 159 -13.54 -35.47 -29.91
CA ASP A 159 -14.94 -35.69 -29.54
C ASP A 159 -15.91 -35.52 -30.73
N GLY A 160 -15.41 -35.21 -31.93
CA GLY A 160 -16.24 -34.96 -33.12
C GLY A 160 -17.16 -33.74 -33.00
N PHE A 161 -16.75 -32.72 -32.23
CA PHE A 161 -17.53 -31.52 -31.98
C PHE A 161 -17.18 -30.40 -32.97
N ASP A 162 -18.09 -30.08 -33.89
CA ASP A 162 -17.87 -29.04 -34.92
C ASP A 162 -18.12 -27.60 -34.42
N GLY A 163 -18.78 -27.43 -33.26
CA GLY A 163 -19.20 -26.13 -32.73
C GLY A 163 -18.10 -25.32 -32.01
N TRP A 164 -16.83 -25.68 -32.15
CA TRP A 164 -15.72 -25.06 -31.40
C TRP A 164 -15.23 -23.73 -31.99
N ALA A 165 -15.37 -23.53 -33.31
CA ALA A 165 -14.80 -22.39 -34.01
C ALA A 165 -15.20 -21.01 -33.44
N PRO A 166 -16.45 -20.76 -33.01
CA PRO A 166 -16.83 -19.47 -32.38
C PRO A 166 -16.15 -19.20 -31.03
N TRP A 167 -15.70 -20.25 -30.33
CA TRP A 167 -15.08 -20.17 -29.01
C TRP A 167 -13.56 -20.04 -29.06
N TYR A 168 -12.98 -20.18 -30.25
CA TYR A 168 -11.54 -20.07 -30.47
C TYR A 168 -11.00 -18.63 -30.46
N PRO A 169 -11.66 -17.62 -31.06
CA PRO A 169 -11.18 -16.24 -31.04
C PRO A 169 -10.94 -15.67 -29.62
N PRO A 170 -11.78 -15.92 -28.60
CA PRO A 170 -11.49 -15.52 -27.22
C PRO A 170 -10.16 -16.04 -26.68
N VAL A 171 -9.80 -17.29 -27.00
CA VAL A 171 -8.53 -17.91 -26.59
C VAL A 171 -7.36 -17.15 -27.19
N LEU A 172 -7.43 -16.88 -28.50
CA LEU A 172 -6.39 -16.14 -29.22
C LEU A 172 -6.29 -14.69 -28.74
N ALA A 173 -7.42 -14.02 -28.51
CA ALA A 173 -7.44 -12.66 -27.98
C ALA A 173 -6.77 -12.60 -26.60
N CYS A 174 -7.11 -13.52 -25.70
CA CYS A 174 -6.47 -13.62 -24.39
C CYS A 174 -4.96 -13.86 -24.51
N LEU A 175 -4.54 -14.77 -25.39
CA LEU A 175 -3.12 -15.03 -25.64
C LEU A 175 -2.38 -13.79 -26.15
N VAL A 176 -2.93 -13.11 -27.17
CA VAL A 176 -2.31 -11.91 -27.76
C VAL A 176 -2.21 -10.79 -26.73
N ILE A 177 -3.27 -10.51 -25.98
CA ILE A 177 -3.28 -9.49 -24.92
C ILE A 177 -2.21 -9.83 -23.87
N ALA A 178 -2.15 -11.08 -23.41
CA ALA A 178 -1.19 -11.49 -22.39
C ALA A 178 0.25 -11.39 -22.89
N VAL A 179 0.55 -11.87 -24.11
CA VAL A 179 1.88 -11.81 -24.71
C VAL A 179 2.35 -10.36 -24.90
N VAL A 180 1.50 -9.51 -25.48
CA VAL A 180 1.82 -8.09 -25.69
C VAL A 180 2.07 -7.39 -24.35
N THR A 181 1.24 -7.68 -23.34
CA THR A 181 1.38 -7.12 -21.99
C THR A 181 2.67 -7.57 -21.32
N ALA A 182 3.01 -8.86 -21.39
CA ALA A 182 4.23 -9.41 -20.83
C ALA A 182 5.47 -8.79 -21.48
N ILE A 183 5.49 -8.69 -22.81
CA ILE A 183 6.59 -8.04 -23.55
C ILE A 183 6.72 -6.57 -23.13
N ALA A 184 5.61 -5.82 -23.09
CA ALA A 184 5.61 -4.42 -22.68
C ALA A 184 6.16 -4.23 -21.25
N MET A 185 5.82 -5.12 -20.32
CA MET A 185 6.31 -5.09 -18.94
C MET A 185 7.81 -5.44 -18.85
N LEU A 186 8.26 -6.45 -19.58
CA LEU A 186 9.68 -6.84 -19.63
C LEU A 186 10.55 -5.72 -20.23
N LEU A 187 10.07 -5.05 -21.27
CA LEU A 187 10.76 -3.87 -21.84
C LEU A 187 10.85 -2.70 -20.84
N ARG A 188 9.91 -2.63 -19.89
CA ARG A 188 9.87 -1.61 -18.83
C ARG A 188 10.59 -2.03 -17.54
N PHE A 189 11.32 -3.15 -17.53
CA PHE A 189 12.02 -3.67 -16.34
C PHE A 189 12.97 -2.65 -15.67
N ARG A 190 13.54 -1.72 -16.45
CA ARG A 190 14.41 -0.64 -15.95
C ARG A 190 13.65 0.52 -15.28
N ALA A 191 12.36 0.68 -15.59
CA ALA A 191 11.48 1.67 -14.98
C ALA A 191 10.71 1.01 -13.81
N ARG A 192 11.46 0.60 -12.77
CA ARG A 192 10.85 0.03 -11.56
C ARG A 192 10.07 1.10 -10.81
N VAL A 193 9.01 0.69 -10.12
CA VAL A 193 8.35 1.52 -9.11
C VAL A 193 9.41 1.97 -8.11
N PRO A 194 9.72 3.27 -8.00
CA PRO A 194 10.47 3.76 -6.85
C PRO A 194 9.65 3.35 -5.63
N GLU A 195 10.29 2.70 -4.66
CA GLU A 195 9.71 2.57 -3.33
C GLU A 195 9.17 3.95 -2.96
N THR A 196 7.87 4.07 -2.66
CA THR A 196 7.24 5.37 -2.42
C THR A 196 7.89 6.01 -1.21
N VAL A 197 8.98 6.74 -1.45
CA VAL A 197 9.51 7.72 -0.52
C VAL A 197 8.40 8.75 -0.47
N ALA A 198 7.64 8.75 0.63
CA ALA A 198 6.64 9.75 0.88
C ALA A 198 7.28 11.11 0.60
N GLU A 199 6.67 11.88 -0.29
CA GLU A 199 7.08 13.26 -0.57
C GLU A 199 7.22 13.95 0.78
N ALA A 200 8.41 14.50 1.06
CA ALA A 200 8.66 15.18 2.31
C ALA A 200 7.58 16.28 2.42
N PRO A 201 6.75 16.26 3.48
CA PRO A 201 5.68 17.25 3.59
C PRO A 201 6.29 18.63 3.52
N GLU A 202 5.73 19.52 2.69
CA GLU A 202 6.15 20.92 2.62
C GLU A 202 6.15 21.48 4.04
N THR A 203 7.36 21.77 4.56
CA THR A 203 7.53 22.35 5.89
C THR A 203 6.96 23.76 5.86
N MET A 204 5.76 23.89 6.42
CA MET A 204 5.13 25.19 6.67
C MET A 204 6.06 26.05 7.53
N SER A 205 6.14 27.36 7.23
CA SER A 205 6.90 28.31 8.05
C SER A 205 6.56 28.15 9.54
N SER A 206 7.60 28.06 10.39
CA SER A 206 7.49 27.80 11.83
C SER A 206 6.51 28.75 12.52
N THR A 207 6.46 30.03 12.13
CA THR A 207 5.53 31.02 12.68
C THR A 207 4.06 30.66 12.45
N VAL A 208 3.71 30.20 11.25
CA VAL A 208 2.34 29.79 10.91
C VAL A 208 1.98 28.46 11.58
N ALA A 209 2.96 27.56 11.70
CA ALA A 209 2.81 26.30 12.44
C ALA A 209 2.49 26.57 13.91
N VAL A 210 3.29 27.38 14.60
CA VAL A 210 3.11 27.72 16.01
C VAL A 210 1.74 28.36 16.27
N ALA A 211 1.29 29.28 15.41
CA ALA A 211 -0.03 29.90 15.54
C ALA A 211 -1.18 28.89 15.44
N ARG A 212 -1.10 27.95 14.48
CA ARG A 212 -2.11 26.88 14.31
C ARG A 212 -2.07 25.86 15.45
N ILE A 213 -0.87 25.48 15.89
CA ILE A 213 -0.68 24.58 17.03
C ILE A 213 -1.29 25.19 18.29
N ARG A 214 -1.05 26.48 18.55
CA ARG A 214 -1.66 27.21 19.66
C ARG A 214 -3.18 27.17 19.60
N ALA A 215 -3.77 27.46 18.44
CA ALA A 215 -5.22 27.43 18.26
C ALA A 215 -5.81 26.04 18.51
N LYS A 216 -5.20 24.99 17.97
CA LYS A 216 -5.67 23.60 18.15
C LYS A 216 -5.49 23.10 19.57
N THR A 217 -4.34 23.38 20.19
CA THR A 217 -4.08 23.02 21.59
C THR A 217 -5.02 23.78 22.53
N ALA A 218 -5.37 25.02 22.19
CA ALA A 218 -6.36 25.80 22.93
C ALA A 218 -7.79 25.23 22.84
N ALA A 219 -8.11 24.49 21.78
CA ALA A 219 -9.39 23.81 21.62
C ALA A 219 -9.49 22.49 22.42
N LEU A 220 -8.37 21.92 22.88
CA LEU A 220 -8.38 20.73 23.73
C LEU A 220 -8.98 21.04 25.11
N ARG A 221 -9.63 20.03 25.70
CA ARG A 221 -10.12 20.09 27.09
C ARG A 221 -8.98 20.42 28.05
N HIS A 222 -9.27 21.20 29.08
CA HIS A 222 -8.24 21.66 30.02
C HIS A 222 -7.48 20.49 30.68
N GLU A 223 -8.22 19.47 31.15
CA GLU A 223 -7.64 18.25 31.75
C GLU A 223 -6.71 17.52 30.79
N GLU A 224 -7.09 17.41 29.52
CA GLU A 224 -6.30 16.75 28.49
C GLU A 224 -5.01 17.52 28.19
N ARG A 225 -5.10 18.85 28.11
CA ARG A 225 -3.93 19.72 27.92
C ARG A 225 -2.97 19.65 29.11
N ALA A 226 -3.50 19.62 30.33
CA ALA A 226 -2.71 19.47 31.55
C ALA A 226 -2.01 18.11 31.58
N ALA A 227 -2.70 17.03 31.22
CA ALA A 227 -2.11 15.69 31.14
C ALA A 227 -0.99 15.60 30.10
N ILE A 228 -1.18 16.16 28.90
CA ILE A 228 -0.15 16.21 27.85
C ILE A 228 1.08 16.99 28.32
N THR A 229 0.86 18.14 28.95
CA THR A 229 1.96 18.99 29.48
C THR A 229 2.71 18.27 30.59
N ALA A 230 2.01 17.62 31.51
CA ALA A 230 2.63 16.86 32.60
C ALA A 230 3.44 15.66 32.08
N ASP A 231 2.95 14.94 31.07
CA ASP A 231 3.69 13.83 30.46
C ASP A 231 4.95 14.31 29.72
N ARG A 232 4.83 15.40 28.95
CA ARG A 232 5.97 16.07 28.30
C ARG A 232 7.04 16.48 29.33
N ASP A 233 6.63 17.15 30.40
CA ASP A 233 7.56 17.65 31.43
C ASP A 233 8.20 16.50 32.22
N ALA A 234 7.46 15.43 32.51
CA ALA A 234 8.00 14.24 33.13
C ALA A 234 9.05 13.56 32.24
N ALA A 235 8.81 13.51 30.92
CA ALA A 235 9.78 12.99 29.95
C ALA A 235 11.07 13.83 29.92
N LEU A 236 10.96 15.16 29.94
CA LEU A 236 12.10 16.06 29.99
C LEU A 236 12.95 15.87 31.26
N VAL A 237 12.31 15.70 32.42
CA VAL A 237 13.00 15.41 33.68
C VAL A 237 13.77 14.08 33.58
N VAL A 238 13.14 13.03 33.05
CA VAL A 238 13.82 11.74 32.85
C VAL A 238 15.04 11.86 31.94
N LEU A 239 14.94 12.61 30.83
CA LEU A 239 16.10 12.83 29.95
C LEU A 239 17.24 13.59 30.64
N HIS A 240 16.90 14.54 31.50
CA HIS A 240 17.90 15.29 32.28
C HIS A 240 18.57 14.42 33.34
N GLU A 241 17.80 13.67 34.13
CA GLU A 241 18.32 12.75 35.16
C GLU A 241 19.24 11.68 34.56
N ARG A 242 18.97 11.27 33.31
CA ARG A 242 19.78 10.31 32.55
C ARG A 242 21.00 10.95 31.87
N GLY A 243 21.21 12.26 32.03
CA GLY A 243 22.33 12.99 31.46
C GLY A 243 22.26 13.19 29.94
N VAL A 244 21.08 13.02 29.33
CA VAL A 244 20.89 13.15 27.88
C VAL A 244 20.72 14.61 27.46
N ILE A 245 20.13 15.43 28.35
CA ILE A 245 19.99 16.88 28.15
C ILE A 245 20.53 17.66 29.34
N GLU A 246 21.12 18.82 29.06
CA GLU A 246 21.65 19.72 30.08
C GLU A 246 20.54 20.48 30.81
N ALA A 247 20.83 20.94 32.04
CA ALA A 247 19.88 21.68 32.86
C ALA A 247 19.36 22.95 32.17
N GLY A 248 20.22 23.65 31.41
CA GLY A 248 19.81 24.84 30.65
C GLY A 248 18.81 24.54 29.53
N LEU A 249 18.92 23.37 28.89
CA LEU A 249 17.96 22.93 27.89
C LEU A 249 16.64 22.48 28.53
N LEU A 250 16.70 21.81 29.69
CA LEU A 250 15.52 21.44 30.47
C LEU A 250 14.67 22.67 30.84
N GLU A 251 15.29 23.71 31.41
CA GLU A 251 14.57 24.92 31.82
C GLU A 251 13.94 25.64 30.62
N ARG A 252 14.67 25.78 29.50
CA ARG A 252 14.11 26.33 28.27
C ARG A 252 12.93 25.50 27.76
N ALA A 253 13.07 24.18 27.70
CA ALA A 253 12.02 23.28 27.23
C ALA A 253 10.76 23.30 28.12
N ARG A 254 10.90 23.42 29.45
CA ARG A 254 9.74 23.51 30.37
C ARG A 254 8.97 24.82 30.21
N THR A 255 9.68 25.93 29.98
CA THR A 255 9.06 27.23 29.73
C THR A 255 8.42 27.36 28.34
N ALA A 256 8.80 26.48 27.40
CA ALA A 256 8.24 26.47 26.06
C ALA A 256 6.76 26.07 26.06
N GLN A 257 6.00 26.69 25.14
CA GLN A 257 4.59 26.38 24.94
C GLN A 257 4.44 24.92 24.46
N PRO A 258 3.42 24.17 24.92
CA PRO A 258 3.14 22.85 24.36
C PRO A 258 2.89 22.91 22.86
N GLY A 259 3.55 22.01 22.14
CA GLY A 259 3.60 21.91 20.70
C GLY A 259 4.68 22.75 20.02
N THR A 260 5.63 23.36 20.75
CA THR A 260 6.69 24.20 20.15
C THR A 260 8.11 23.74 20.46
N LEU A 261 8.30 22.55 21.04
CA LEU A 261 9.65 22.07 21.38
C LEU A 261 10.53 21.84 20.15
N PHE A 262 9.93 21.54 18.99
CA PHE A 262 10.65 21.38 17.74
C PHE A 262 11.43 22.64 17.31
N THR A 263 11.06 23.83 17.79
CA THR A 263 11.80 25.06 17.46
C THR A 263 13.13 25.16 18.20
N LEU A 264 13.26 24.44 19.33
CA LEU A 264 14.52 24.38 20.08
C LEU A 264 15.52 23.41 19.43
N ASP A 265 15.04 22.43 18.66
CA ASP A 265 15.91 21.53 17.88
C ASP A 265 16.60 22.28 16.72
N ASP A 266 16.00 23.35 16.21
CA ASP A 266 16.57 24.17 15.13
C ASP A 266 17.64 25.17 15.66
N GLU A 267 17.73 25.38 16.98
CA GLU A 267 18.65 26.31 17.63
C GLU A 267 19.96 25.65 18.12
N THR A 268 20.02 24.31 18.15
CA THR A 268 21.16 23.50 18.61
C THR A 268 21.91 22.86 17.47
#